data_AF-A0A814T0I8-F1
#
_entry.id   AF-A0A814T0I8-F1
#
_cell.length_a   1.000
_cell.length_b   1.000
_cell.length_c   1.000
_cell.angle_alpha   90.00
_cell.angle_beta   90.00
_cell.angle_gamma   90.00
#
_symmetry.space_group_name_H-M   'P 1'
#
loop_
_entity.id
_entity.type
_entity.pdbx_description
1 polymer ?
#
loop_
_entity_poly.entity_id
_entity_poly.type
_entity_poly.pdbx_seq_one_letter_code
_entity_poly.pdbx_strand_id
1 'polypeptide(L)' 'MVAMIYKNRFICGGSIIAPDWIITAAHCVEDDLDAFNYKFFYGINNLNDPQKETSFASKIYIHPDYFPT' A
#
# COMPACT_ATOMS: atom_id res chain seq x y z
N MET A 1 7.96 0.00 -8.30
CA MET A 1 7.38 0.96 -7.33
C MET A 1 5.89 0.69 -7.22
N VAL A 2 5.35 0.74 -6.00
CA VAL A 2 3.92 0.59 -5.71
C VAL A 2 3.38 1.92 -5.23
N ALA A 3 2.19 2.30 -5.70
CA ALA A 3 1.41 3.41 -5.16
C ALA A 3 0.29 2.87 -4.27
N MET A 4 0.19 3.40 -3.05
CA MET A 4 -0.85 3.03 -2.09
C MET A 4 -1.94 4.10 -2.06
N ILE A 5 -3.19 3.68 -2.27
CA ILE A 5 -4.36 4.56 -2.28
C ILE A 5 -5.28 4.19 -1.12
N TYR A 6 -5.60 5.17 -0.30
CA TYR A 6 -6.54 5.06 0.80
C TYR A 6 -7.63 6.12 0.64
N LYS A 7 -8.91 5.74 0.76
CA LYS A 7 -10.06 6.63 0.53
C LYS A 7 -9.93 7.46 -0.77
N ASN A 8 -9.48 6.80 -1.84
CA ASN A 8 -9.26 7.38 -3.16
C ASN A 8 -8.19 8.50 -3.24
N ARG A 9 -7.25 8.53 -2.28
CA ARG A 9 -6.10 9.44 -2.26
C ARG A 9 -4.80 8.66 -2.19
N PHE A 10 -3.78 9.12 -2.92
CA PHE A 10 -2.42 8.63 -2.74
C PHE A 10 -1.92 9.01 -1.34
N ILE A 11 -1.45 8.01 -0.59
CA ILE A 11 -0.94 8.20 0.77
C ILE A 11 0.55 7.92 0.89
N CYS A 12 1.04 6.86 0.27
CA CYS A 12 2.40 6.38 0.40
C CYS A 12 2.86 5.58 -0.83
N GLY A 13 4.16 5.37 -0.91
CA GLY A 13 4.76 4.40 -1.81
C GLY A 13 4.98 3.03 -1.14
N GLY A 14 5.44 2.07 -1.92
CA GLY A 14 5.90 0.77 -1.43
C GLY A 14 6.75 0.04 -2.46
N SER A 15 7.31 -1.10 -2.07
CA SER A 15 8.11 -1.96 -2.94
C SER A 15 7.64 -3.40 -2.90
N ILE A 16 7.59 -4.04 -4.07
CA ILE A 16 7.33 -5.49 -4.18
C ILE A 16 8.64 -6.20 -3.84
N ILE A 17 8.62 -7.08 -2.84
CA ILE A 17 9.80 -7.84 -2.39
C ILE A 17 9.68 -9.35 -2.67
N ALA A 18 8.47 -9.83 -2.94
CA ALA A 18 8.14 -11.18 -3.39
C ALA A 18 6.77 -11.17 -4.10
N PRO A 19 6.33 -12.24 -4.80
CA PRO A 19 5.13 -12.23 -5.64
C PRO A 19 3.85 -11.65 -5.01
N ASP A 20 3.66 -11.82 -3.70
CA ASP A 20 2.47 -11.33 -2.97
C ASP A 20 2.83 -10.43 -1.78
N TRP A 21 4.06 -9.91 -1.75
CA TRP A 21 4.57 -9.14 -0.62
C TRP A 21 4.98 -7.73 -1.04
N ILE A 22 4.32 -6.75 -0.43
CA ILE A 22 4.67 -5.34 -0.53
C ILE A 22 5.22 -4.91 0.84
N ILE A 23 6.37 -4.25 0.82
CA ILE A 23 6.92 -3.54 1.99
C ILE A 23 6.64 -2.04 1.88
N THR A 24 6.24 -1.42 3.00
CA THR A 24 5.96 0.01 3.16
C THR A 24 6.29 0.45 4.59
N ALA A 25 6.13 1.74 4.90
CA ALA A 25 6.30 2.27 6.25
C ALA A 25 5.05 2.01 7.11
N ALA A 26 5.24 1.69 8.39
CA ALA A 26 4.13 1.38 9.30
C ALA A 26 3.16 2.55 9.49
N HIS A 27 3.64 3.80 9.56
CA HIS A 27 2.79 4.99 9.67
C HIS A 27 1.85 5.21 8.46
N CYS A 28 2.09 4.51 7.33
CA CYS A 28 1.17 4.57 6.19
C CYS A 28 -0.12 3.77 6.41
N VAL A 29 -0.09 2.83 7.37
CA VAL A 29 -1.17 1.85 7.60
C VAL A 29 -1.62 1.75 9.06
N GLU A 30 -0.95 2.43 10.00
CA GLU A 30 -1.24 2.32 11.43
C GLU A 30 -2.65 2.77 11.84
N ASP A 31 -3.23 3.72 11.10
CA ASP A 31 -4.55 4.28 11.38
C ASP A 31 -5.72 3.34 11.00
N ASP A 32 -5.48 2.36 10.12
CA ASP A 32 -6.51 1.45 9.63
C ASP A 32 -5.89 0.10 9.24
N LEU A 33 -6.14 -0.93 10.06
CA LEU A 33 -5.57 -2.27 9.84
C LEU A 33 -6.45 -3.16 8.95
N ASP A 34 -7.56 -2.64 8.43
CA ASP A 34 -8.33 -3.34 7.41
C ASP A 34 -7.64 -3.20 6.04
N ALA A 35 -6.92 -4.25 5.68
CA ALA A 35 -6.13 -4.32 4.46
C ALA A 35 -6.94 -4.05 3.17
N PHE A 36 -8.25 -4.33 3.18
CA PHE A 36 -9.13 -4.09 2.03
C PHE A 36 -9.41 -2.60 1.77
N ASN A 37 -9.17 -1.72 2.75
CA ASN A 37 -9.32 -0.28 2.56
C ASN A 37 -8.18 0.35 1.73
N TYR A 38 -7.12 -0.41 1.47
CA TYR A 38 -5.96 0.02 0.68
C TYR A 38 -5.98 -0.60 -0.72
N LYS A 39 -5.82 0.26 -1.73
CA LYS A 39 -5.57 -0.17 -3.11
C LYS A 39 -4.10 0.00 -3.43
N PHE A 40 -3.56 -0.97 -4.15
CA PHE A 40 -2.17 -0.98 -4.58
C PHE A 40 -2.13 -0.96 -6.10
N PHE A 41 -1.39 0.00 -6.65
CA PHE A 41 -1.09 0.07 -8.07
C PHE A 41 0.40 -0.14 -8.29
N TYR A 42 0.78 -0.98 -9.24
CA TYR A 42 2.17 -1.25 -9.59
C TYR A 42 2.39 -1.11 -11.08
N GLY A 43 3.65 -0.92 -11.49
CA GLY A 43 4.00 -0.73 -12.90
C GLY A 43 3.50 0.58 -13.51
N ILE A 44 2.95 1.49 -12.71
CA ILE A 44 2.41 2.77 -13.18
C ILE A 44 3.42 3.91 -13.04
N ASN A 45 3.31 4.90 -13.93
CA ASN A 45 4.00 6.19 -13.85
C ASN A 45 3.02 7.38 -13.75
N ASN A 46 1.71 7.13 -13.86
CA ASN A 46 0.65 8.13 -13.76
C ASN A 46 -0.55 7.54 -13.01
N LEU A 47 -1.00 8.19 -11.93
CA LEU A 47 -2.16 7.74 -11.16
C LEU A 47 -3.47 7.77 -11.96
N ASN A 48 -3.53 8.60 -13.00
CA ASN A 48 -4.70 8.73 -13.87
C ASN A 48 -4.68 7.74 -15.04
N ASP A 49 -3.70 6.84 -15.12
CA ASP A 49 -3.68 5.80 -16.15
C ASP A 49 -4.96 4.94 -16.07
N PRO A 50 -5.75 4.84 -17.15
CA PRO A 50 -6.95 4.01 -17.18
C PRO A 50 -6.65 2.51 -17.18
N GLN A 51 -5.45 2.10 -17.59
CA GLN A 51 -5.02 0.70 -17.64
C GLN A 51 -4.31 0.25 -16.36
N LYS A 52 -4.27 1.09 -15.31
CA LYS A 52 -3.65 0.72 -14.04
C LYS A 52 -4.31 -0.53 -13.46
N GLU A 53 -3.47 -1.48 -13.08
CA GLU A 53 -3.92 -2.64 -12.35
C GLU A 53 -4.19 -2.27 -10.89
N THR A 54 -5.29 -2.79 -10.34
CA THR A 54 -5.69 -2.57 -8.95
C THR A 54 -5.61 -3.89 -8.20
N SER A 55 -4.83 -3.90 -7.11
CA SER A 55 -4.78 -5.02 -6.18
C SER A 55 -5.11 -4.57 -4.77
N PHE A 56 -5.51 -5.52 -3.93
CA PHE A 56 -5.83 -5.33 -2.52
C PHE A 56 -4.94 -6.25 -1.69
N ALA A 57 -4.56 -5.79 -0.50
CA ALA A 57 -3.88 -6.65 0.45
C ALA A 57 -4.92 -7.48 1.21
N SER A 58 -4.59 -8.73 1.53
CA SER A 58 -5.40 -9.58 2.41
C SER A 58 -5.10 -9.35 3.88
N LYS A 59 -3.90 -8.86 4.19
CA LYS A 59 -3.42 -8.67 5.57
C LYS A 59 -2.31 -7.63 5.64
N ILE A 60 -2.26 -6.91 6.76
CA ILE A 60 -1.20 -5.97 7.11
C ILE A 60 -0.38 -6.56 8.27
N TYR A 61 0.94 -6.42 8.18
CA TYR A 61 1.87 -6.79 9.24
C TYR A 61 2.70 -5.56 9.62
N ILE A 62 2.44 -5.02 10.81
CA ILE A 62 3.27 -3.96 11.39
C ILE A 62 4.39 -4.62 12.19
N HIS A 63 5.61 -4.09 12.05
CA HIS A 63 6.76 -4.58 12.80
C HIS A 63 6.49 -4.44 14.32
N PRO A 64 6.79 -5.46 15.16
CA PRO A 64 6.42 -5.45 16.57
C PRO A 64 7.09 -4.32 17.37
N ASP A 65 8.29 -3.89 16.96
CA ASP A 65 9.03 -2.79 17.60
C ASP A 65 8.72 -1.41 16.99
N TYR A 66 7.63 -1.30 16.22
CA TYR A 66 7.20 -0.01 15.69
C TYR A 66 6.57 0.83 16.81
N PHE A 67 7.09 2.05 16.99
CA PHE A 67 6.55 3.05 17.89
C PHE A 67 6.05 4.23 17.06
N PRO A 68 4.75 4.56 17.12
CA PRO A 68 4.20 5.75 16.48
C PRO A 68 4.92 7.00 16.99
N THR A 69 5.19 7.94 16.08
CA THR A 69 5.75 9.27 16.40
C THR A 69 4.66 10.28 16.71
#